data_AF-A0A6S7LTR5-F1
#
_entry.id   AF-A0A6S7LTR5-F1
#
_cell.length_a   1.000
_cell.length_b   1.000
_cell.length_c   1.000
_cell.angle_alpha   90.00
_cell.angle_beta   90.00
_cell.angle_gamma   90.00
#
_symmetry.space_group_name_H-M   'P 1'
#
loop_
_entity.id
_entity.type
_entity.pdbx_description
1 polymer ?
#
loop_
_entity_poly.entity_id
_entity_poly.type
_entity_poly.pdbx_seq_one_letter_code
_entity_poly.pdbx_strand_id
1 'polypeptide(L)'
;HSFVKRLQRDLNSSFDPRARKDFKLRGTASVSLHGVGGRTVSKLRQFDLNILSRLRPVIVILEIGTNDLSHQRPEVVGSLIDNLVCHILGEFSSVRAIGVCHVIPRSYLYLAAEQFFQR
;
A
#
# COMPACT_ATOMS: atom_id res chain seq x y z
N HIS A 1 -12.45 -1.13 7.47
CA HIS A 1 -12.17 -1.35 6.03
C HIS A 1 -12.17 -2.84 5.72
N SER A 2 -12.63 -3.26 4.54
CA SER A 2 -12.81 -4.69 4.19
C SER A 2 -11.51 -5.49 4.14
N PHE A 3 -10.38 -4.83 3.88
CA PHE A 3 -9.03 -5.40 3.90
C PHE A 3 -8.65 -5.93 5.30
N VAL A 4 -8.78 -5.10 6.34
CA VAL A 4 -8.40 -5.45 7.73
C VAL A 4 -9.16 -6.68 8.22
N LYS A 5 -10.47 -6.71 7.96
CA LYS A 5 -11.33 -7.85 8.32
C LYS A 5 -10.94 -9.13 7.56
N ARG A 6 -10.37 -9.00 6.36
CA ARG A 6 -9.91 -10.14 5.54
C ARG A 6 -8.57 -10.63 6.03
N LEU A 7 -7.60 -9.73 6.19
CA LEU A 7 -6.28 -10.04 6.75
C LEU A 7 -6.41 -10.73 8.11
N GLN A 8 -7.25 -10.24 9.00
CA GLN A 8 -7.50 -10.89 10.29
C GLN A 8 -8.08 -12.30 10.14
N ARG A 9 -9.05 -12.48 9.23
CA ARG A 9 -9.66 -13.79 8.96
C ARG A 9 -8.64 -14.77 8.39
N ASP A 10 -7.83 -14.32 7.44
CA ASP A 10 -6.81 -15.14 6.78
C ASP A 10 -5.73 -15.53 7.81
N LEU A 11 -5.25 -14.59 8.63
CA LEU A 11 -4.34 -14.89 9.74
C LEU A 11 -4.92 -15.84 10.80
N ASN A 12 -6.25 -15.85 10.97
CA ASN A 12 -6.93 -16.77 11.87
C ASN A 12 -7.20 -18.15 11.25
N SER A 13 -7.32 -18.24 9.92
CA SER A 13 -7.51 -19.51 9.21
C SER A 13 -6.21 -20.29 9.00
N SER A 14 -5.06 -19.74 9.39
CA SER A 14 -3.74 -20.34 9.18
C SER A 14 -3.48 -20.67 7.70
N PHE A 15 -3.93 -19.79 6.79
CA PHE A 15 -3.89 -20.01 5.34
C PHE A 15 -2.49 -20.28 4.78
N ASP A 16 -1.44 -19.77 5.44
CA ASP A 16 -0.04 -19.97 5.06
C ASP A 16 0.80 -20.19 6.34
N PRO A 17 1.61 -21.25 6.44
CA PRO A 17 2.48 -21.50 7.60
C PRO A 17 3.48 -20.37 7.91
N ARG A 18 3.80 -19.55 6.91
CA ARG A 18 4.67 -18.38 7.03
C ARG A 18 3.94 -17.17 7.60
N ALA A 19 2.61 -17.12 7.47
CA ALA A 19 1.79 -16.03 7.96
C ALA A 19 1.60 -16.15 9.48
N ARG A 20 2.44 -15.41 10.20
CA ARG A 20 2.42 -15.37 11.66
C ARG A 20 1.60 -14.18 12.14
N LYS A 21 0.74 -14.38 13.15
CA LYS A 21 -0.08 -13.29 13.73
C LYS A 21 0.75 -12.13 14.28
N ASP A 22 1.95 -12.43 14.75
CA ASP A 22 2.93 -11.48 15.26
C ASP A 22 3.86 -10.94 14.17
N PHE A 23 3.71 -11.37 12.91
CA PHE A 23 4.62 -11.07 11.79
C PHE A 23 6.10 -11.33 12.10
N LYS A 24 6.40 -12.19 13.10
CA LYS A 24 7.74 -12.39 13.68
C LYS A 24 8.41 -11.09 14.19
N LEU A 25 7.61 -10.09 14.54
CA LEU A 25 8.10 -8.86 15.13
C LEU A 25 8.39 -9.11 16.61
N ARG A 26 9.63 -8.83 17.05
CA ARG A 26 10.05 -8.97 18.46
C ARG A 26 9.45 -7.90 19.39
N GLY A 27 8.59 -7.02 18.86
CA GLY A 27 7.94 -5.94 19.62
C GLY A 27 6.54 -5.64 19.09
N THR A 28 5.83 -4.77 19.81
CA THR A 28 4.50 -4.30 19.42
C THR A 28 4.60 -3.23 18.32
N ALA A 29 3.83 -3.42 17.25
CA ALA A 29 3.65 -2.41 16.21
C ALA A 29 2.30 -1.71 16.39
N SER A 30 2.30 -0.39 16.46
CA SER A 30 1.06 0.39 16.32
C SER A 30 0.79 0.58 14.84
N VAL A 31 -0.35 0.08 14.37
CA VAL A 31 -0.77 0.19 12.97
C VAL A 31 -1.92 1.17 12.89
N SER A 32 -1.71 2.23 12.12
CA SER A 32 -2.76 3.21 11.79
C SER A 32 -3.11 3.10 10.32
N LEU A 33 -4.41 3.03 10.03
CA LEU A 33 -4.92 2.92 8.66
C LEU A 33 -5.60 4.21 8.26
N HIS A 34 -5.15 4.78 7.16
CA HIS A 34 -5.73 5.98 6.59
C HIS A 34 -5.98 5.75 5.10
N GLY A 35 -7.24 5.66 4.72
CA GLY A 35 -7.63 5.44 3.33
C GLY A 35 -8.78 6.36 2.96
N VAL A 36 -8.64 7.03 1.81
CA VAL A 36 -9.67 7.91 1.26
C VAL A 36 -9.97 7.48 -0.17
N GLY A 37 -11.24 7.20 -0.46
CA GLY A 37 -11.67 6.76 -1.78
C GLY A 37 -11.35 7.76 -2.89
N GLY A 38 -11.01 7.26 -4.08
CA GLY A 38 -10.78 8.08 -5.27
C GLY A 38 -9.51 8.96 -5.23
N ARG A 39 -8.58 8.71 -4.30
CA ARG A 39 -7.30 9.42 -4.25
C ARG A 39 -6.39 9.04 -5.41
N THR A 40 -5.91 10.06 -6.10
CA THR A 40 -4.80 10.01 -7.04
C THR A 40 -3.50 10.35 -6.31
N VAL A 41 -2.34 10.06 -6.90
CA VAL A 41 -1.03 10.37 -6.30
C VAL A 41 -0.92 11.87 -5.99
N SER A 42 -1.35 12.72 -6.93
CA SER A 42 -1.36 14.18 -6.75
C SER A 42 -2.27 14.62 -5.60
N LYS A 43 -3.47 14.05 -5.47
CA LYS A 43 -4.42 14.42 -4.41
C LYS A 43 -3.92 13.98 -3.04
N LEU A 44 -3.31 12.79 -2.95
CA LEU A 44 -2.70 12.31 -1.72
C LEU A 44 -1.61 13.28 -1.25
N ARG A 45 -0.72 13.70 -2.14
CA ARG A 45 0.33 14.68 -1.83
C ARG A 45 -0.25 15.99 -1.30
N GLN A 46 -1.34 16.47 -1.91
CA GLN A 46 -1.93 17.77 -1.58
C GLN A 46 -2.71 17.76 -0.26
N PHE A 47 -3.45 16.69 0.04
CA PHE A 47 -4.46 16.71 1.10
C PHE A 47 -4.16 15.79 2.28
N ASP A 48 -3.41 14.71 2.07
CA ASP A 48 -3.41 13.61 3.02
C ASP A 48 -2.09 13.50 3.80
N LEU A 49 -0.98 14.14 3.36
CA LEU A 49 0.35 14.02 4.00
C LEU A 49 0.44 14.56 5.43
N ASN A 50 -0.46 15.43 5.87
CA ASN A 50 -0.53 15.89 7.27
C ASN A 50 -0.67 14.71 8.26
N ILE A 51 -1.25 13.58 7.81
CA ILE A 51 -1.32 12.38 8.64
C ILE A 51 0.05 11.90 9.11
N LEU A 52 1.09 12.08 8.31
CA LEU A 52 2.46 11.66 8.62
C LEU A 52 3.07 12.55 9.71
N SER A 53 2.80 13.86 9.70
CA SER A 53 3.18 14.76 10.79
C SER A 53 2.49 14.39 12.10
N ARG A 54 1.21 14.03 12.03
CA ARG A 54 0.40 13.70 13.21
C ARG A 54 0.78 12.36 13.84
N LEU A 55 0.97 11.33 13.01
CA LEU A 55 1.23 9.97 13.49
C LEU A 55 2.72 9.68 13.71
N ARG A 56 3.60 10.43 13.04
CA ARG A 56 5.06 10.22 13.04
C ARG A 56 5.45 8.75 12.81
N PRO A 57 4.95 8.12 11.73
CA PRO A 57 5.22 6.71 11.50
C PRO A 57 6.69 6.46 11.17
N VAL A 58 7.16 5.25 11.52
CA VAL A 58 8.49 4.75 11.15
C VAL A 58 8.48 4.11 9.76
N ILE A 59 7.39 3.39 9.44
CA ILE A 59 7.19 2.69 8.18
C ILE A 59 5.87 3.17 7.60
N VAL A 60 5.86 3.52 6.32
CA VAL A 60 4.65 3.88 5.58
C VAL A 60 4.38 2.81 4.52
N ILE A 61 3.12 2.39 4.39
CA ILE A 61 2.68 1.50 3.33
C ILE A 61 1.69 2.29 2.47
N LEU A 62 2.00 2.46 1.19
CA LEU A 62 1.20 3.23 0.23
C LEU A 62 0.51 2.28 -0.74
N GLU A 63 -0.82 2.26 -0.71
CA GLU A 63 -1.67 1.65 -1.74
C GLU A 63 -2.26 2.78 -2.59
N ILE A 64 -1.64 3.09 -3.73
CA ILE A 64 -2.00 4.25 -4.58
C ILE A 64 -1.69 3.98 -6.06
N GLY A 65 -2.23 4.79 -6.96
CA GLY A 65 -1.95 4.74 -8.41
C GLY A 65 -3.08 4.14 -9.25
N THR A 66 -3.92 3.27 -8.68
CA THR A 66 -5.02 2.64 -9.44
C THR A 66 -6.02 3.66 -10.01
N ASN A 67 -6.29 4.74 -9.27
CA ASN A 67 -7.19 5.80 -9.74
C ASN A 67 -6.53 6.69 -10.81
N ASP A 68 -5.20 6.77 -10.82
CA ASP A 68 -4.42 7.52 -11.81
C ASP A 68 -4.36 6.75 -13.15
N LEU A 69 -4.21 5.42 -13.09
CA LEU A 69 -4.09 4.55 -14.26
C LEU A 69 -5.30 4.57 -15.20
N SER A 70 -6.47 5.02 -14.74
CA SER A 70 -7.64 5.22 -15.62
C SER A 70 -7.43 6.33 -16.66
N HIS A 71 -6.50 7.26 -16.40
CA HIS A 71 -6.32 8.47 -17.21
C HIS A 71 -4.85 8.76 -17.56
N GLN A 72 -3.90 8.08 -16.93
CA GLN A 72 -2.47 8.28 -17.11
C GLN A 72 -1.76 6.98 -17.48
N ARG A 73 -0.69 7.09 -18.25
CA ARG A 73 0.14 5.94 -18.60
C ARG A 73 0.90 5.40 -17.37
N PRO A 74 1.14 4.09 -17.28
CA PRO A 74 1.83 3.49 -16.14
C PRO A 74 3.18 4.13 -15.80
N GLU A 75 3.96 4.56 -16.80
CA GLU A 75 5.29 5.17 -16.60
C GLU A 75 5.19 6.54 -15.94
N VAL A 76 4.12 7.29 -16.25
CA VAL A 76 3.81 8.58 -15.63
C VAL A 76 3.40 8.36 -14.18
N VAL A 77 2.51 7.39 -13.92
CA VAL A 77 2.07 7.07 -12.56
C VAL A 77 3.24 6.58 -11.71
N GLY A 78 4.10 5.72 -12.26
CA GLY A 78 5.33 5.26 -11.61
C GLY A 78 6.25 6.41 -11.21
N SER A 79 6.50 7.34 -12.14
CA SER A 79 7.30 8.55 -11.86
C SER A 79 6.66 9.44 -10.78
N LEU A 80 5.33 9.56 -10.76
CA LEU A 80 4.62 10.33 -9.73
C LEU A 80 4.74 9.68 -8.34
N ILE A 81 4.66 8.35 -8.28
CA ILE A 81 4.84 7.59 -7.05
C ILE A 81 6.27 7.73 -6.55
N ASP A 82 7.26 7.60 -7.43
CA ASP A 82 8.68 7.76 -7.07
C ASP A 82 8.96 9.15 -6.48
N ASN A 83 8.48 10.21 -7.16
CA ASN A 83 8.56 11.57 -6.64
C ASN A 83 7.86 11.75 -5.28
N LEU A 84 6.71 11.10 -5.08
CA LEU A 84 6.01 11.13 -3.80
C LEU A 84 6.83 10.43 -2.70
N VAL A 85 7.45 9.28 -3.01
CA VAL A 85 8.30 8.52 -2.08
C VAL A 85 9.52 9.35 -1.68
N CYS A 86 10.22 9.94 -2.65
CA CYS A 86 11.35 10.83 -2.40
C CYS A 86 10.94 12.02 -1.53
N HIS A 87 9.80 12.64 -1.82
CA HIS A 87 9.28 13.75 -1.02
C HIS A 87 8.97 13.34 0.42
N ILE A 88 8.33 12.18 0.64
CA ILE A 88 8.02 11.72 1.99
C ILE A 88 9.31 11.41 2.78
N LEU A 89 10.28 10.74 2.16
CA LEU A 89 11.55 10.42 2.82
C LEU A 89 12.40 11.67 3.11
N GLY A 90 12.30 12.71 2.27
CA GLY A 90 13.01 13.97 2.47
C GLY A 90 12.39 14.85 3.55
N GLU A 91 11.06 14.96 3.60
CA GLU A 91 10.36 15.89 4.49
C GLU A 91 10.06 15.31 5.88
N PHE A 92 9.82 14.00 6.00
CA PHE A 92 9.34 13.38 7.23
C PHE A 92 10.42 12.53 7.91
N SER A 93 11.21 13.17 8.77
CA SER A 93 12.35 12.54 9.47
C SER A 93 12.04 11.29 10.32
N SER A 94 10.78 11.05 10.69
CA SER A 94 10.40 9.80 11.37
C SER A 94 10.37 8.59 10.44
N VAL A 95 10.12 8.81 9.15
CA VAL A 95 9.90 7.76 8.15
C VAL A 95 11.25 7.21 7.71
N ARG A 96 11.45 5.91 7.92
CA ARG A 96 12.69 5.18 7.57
C ARG A 96 12.53 4.26 6.38
N ALA A 97 11.30 3.86 6.07
CA ALA A 97 11.00 2.97 4.96
C ALA A 97 9.59 3.21 4.43
N ILE A 98 9.43 3.07 3.12
CA ILE A 98 8.13 3.14 2.43
C ILE A 98 7.96 1.87 1.59
N GLY A 99 6.87 1.14 1.82
CA GLY A 99 6.42 0.05 0.96
C GLY A 99 5.34 0.55 0.02
N VAL A 100 5.53 0.41 -1.29
CA VAL A 100 4.51 0.73 -2.29
C VAL A 100 3.82 -0.56 -2.72
N CYS A 101 2.50 -0.61 -2.60
CA CYS A 101 1.68 -1.74 -2.98
C CYS A 101 0.84 -1.40 -4.20
N HIS A 102 0.90 -2.26 -5.22
CA HIS A 102 -0.03 -2.22 -6.35
C HIS A 102 -1.31 -2.98 -6.02
N VAL A 103 -2.45 -2.37 -6.32
CA VAL A 103 -3.73 -3.09 -6.34
C VAL A 103 -3.83 -3.80 -7.69
N ILE A 104 -3.66 -5.12 -7.69
CA ILE A 104 -3.96 -5.95 -8.86
C ILE A 104 -5.47 -5.85 -9.13
N PRO A 105 -5.92 -5.46 -10.33
CA PRO A 105 -7.34 -5.40 -10.66
C PRO A 105 -7.98 -6.78 -10.48
N ARG A 106 -9.15 -6.82 -9.82
CA ARG A 106 -9.91 -8.07 -9.60
C ARG A 106 -10.29 -8.80 -10.90
N SER A 107 -10.27 -8.13 -12.04
CA SER A 107 -10.60 -8.67 -13.36
C SER A 107 -9.45 -9.38 -14.06
N TYR A 108 -8.19 -9.19 -13.65
CA TYR A 108 -7.05 -9.87 -14.27
C TYR A 108 -6.93 -11.35 -13.85
N LEU A 109 -7.64 -11.75 -12.78
CA LEU A 109 -7.63 -13.12 -12.26
C LEU A 109 -8.34 -14.16 -13.13
N TYR A 110 -9.09 -13.75 -14.17
CA TYR A 110 -9.68 -14.72 -15.11
C TYR A 110 -8.85 -14.96 -16.37
N LEU A 111 -7.97 -14.04 -16.77
CA LEU A 111 -7.16 -14.21 -17.99
C LEU A 111 -5.65 -14.39 -17.71
N ALA A 112 -5.10 -13.81 -16.64
CA ALA A 112 -3.69 -13.99 -16.31
C ALA A 112 -3.40 -15.22 -15.43
N ALA A 113 -4.42 -15.79 -14.77
CA ALA A 113 -4.25 -17.04 -14.03
C ALA A 113 -3.88 -18.20 -14.96
N GLU A 114 -4.44 -18.28 -16.18
CA GLU A 114 -4.07 -19.32 -17.14
C GLU A 114 -2.63 -19.18 -17.68
N GLN A 115 -2.09 -17.97 -17.77
CA GLN A 115 -0.74 -17.74 -18.30
C GLN A 115 0.37 -17.99 -17.27
N PHE A 116 0.08 -17.91 -15.97
CA PHE A 116 1.08 -18.13 -14.93
C PHE A 116 1.26 -19.61 -14.55
N PHE A 117 0.29 -20.48 -14.85
CA PHE A 117 0.37 -21.93 -14.60
C PHE A 117 0.95 -22.75 -15.78
N GLN A 118 1.40 -22.08 -16.85
CA GLN A 118 1.94 -22.71 -18.07
C GLN A 118 3.41 -22.35 -18.34
N ARG A 119 4.17 -21.91 -17.32
CA ARG A 119 5.63 -21.78 -17.40
C ARG A 119 6.33 -22.43 -16.23
#